data_AF-A0A914TPS9-F1
#
_entry.id   AF-A0A914TPS9-F1
#
_cell.length_a   1.000
_cell.length_b   1.000
_cell.length_c   1.000
_cell.angle_alpha   90.00
_cell.angle_beta   90.00
_cell.angle_gamma   90.00
#
_symmetry.space_group_name_H-M   'P 1'
#
loop_
_entity.id
_entity.type
_entity.pdbx_description
1 polymer ?
#
loop_
_entity_poly.entity_id
_entity_poly.type
_entity_poly.pdbx_seq_one_letter_code
_entity_poly.pdbx_strand_id
1 'polypeptide(L)'
;MPSTSCPENYDSVLLLSNIHESPRTDAHTMTMNCPDNIFSKAIYGCSTSEQRHSFVERVQTNTYWCRRKEGAPTTDKGVLFGGLYFEDEENVFTNTKGCPEYFNAFRFFDYIYVCISLNNNLGAKNAVDFGGFYSCLSKTKTCPSGFTAHLLTIYNGCPVHYCVHPTAFNKAQENPLKRPPFSDFHKAINNQTSDDKIPKPGKLNNETLKTLEHEFNVTNLQQNNA
;
A
#
# COMPACT_ATOMS: atom_id res chain seq x y z
N MET A 1 -24.53 -4.07 -13.93
CA MET A 1 -23.24 -3.66 -13.34
C MET A 1 -23.42 -3.61 -11.82
N PRO A 2 -22.47 -4.08 -11.00
CA PRO A 2 -22.57 -3.89 -9.57
C PRO A 2 -22.59 -2.38 -9.27
N SER A 3 -23.60 -1.93 -8.52
CA SER A 3 -23.72 -0.53 -8.11
C SER A 3 -22.61 -0.19 -7.11
N THR A 4 -21.98 0.97 -7.24
CA THR A 4 -20.98 1.49 -6.29
C THR A 4 -21.61 2.17 -5.07
N SER A 5 -22.90 1.93 -4.83
CA SER A 5 -23.70 2.53 -3.75
C SER A 5 -24.22 1.46 -2.81
N CYS A 6 -24.44 1.84 -1.56
CA CYS A 6 -25.09 0.96 -0.60
C CYS A 6 -26.58 0.76 -0.92
N PRO A 7 -27.17 -0.39 -0.55
CA PRO A 7 -28.60 -0.62 -0.64
C PRO A 7 -29.41 0.37 0.19
N GLU A 8 -30.72 0.41 -0.05
CA GLU A 8 -31.66 1.10 0.83
C GLU A 8 -31.49 0.61 2.28
N ASN A 9 -31.69 1.49 3.26
CA ASN A 9 -31.45 1.24 4.69
C ASN A 9 -29.98 1.09 5.12
N TYR A 10 -29.00 1.27 4.23
CA TYR A 10 -27.58 1.25 4.57
C TYR A 10 -26.90 2.58 4.25
N ASP A 11 -25.97 3.00 5.11
CA ASP A 11 -25.07 4.12 4.90
C ASP A 11 -23.70 3.63 4.42
N SER A 12 -23.08 4.39 3.52
CA SER A 12 -21.68 4.17 3.15
C SER A 12 -20.74 4.73 4.22
N VAL A 13 -19.78 3.92 4.64
CA VAL A 13 -18.77 4.30 5.63
C VAL A 13 -17.39 4.22 4.97
N LEU A 14 -16.71 5.37 4.88
CA LEU A 14 -15.35 5.46 4.36
C LEU A 14 -14.38 4.80 5.34
N LEU A 15 -13.60 3.84 4.84
CA LEU A 15 -12.56 3.17 5.61
C LEU A 15 -11.17 3.67 5.24
N LEU A 16 -10.86 3.77 3.96
CA LEU A 16 -9.57 4.27 3.48
C LEU A 16 -9.75 5.14 2.25
N SER A 17 -8.81 6.07 2.09
CA SER A 17 -8.56 6.85 0.88
C SER A 17 -7.08 6.70 0.57
N ASN A 18 -6.77 6.02 -0.53
CA ASN A 18 -5.43 5.65 -0.94
C ASN A 18 -5.08 6.41 -2.22
N ILE A 19 -3.82 6.83 -2.34
CA ILE A 19 -3.24 7.32 -3.59
C ILE A 19 -2.21 6.29 -4.02
N HIS A 20 -2.56 5.50 -5.04
CA HIS A 20 -1.62 4.59 -5.66
C HIS A 20 -0.75 5.39 -6.62
N GLU A 21 0.54 5.43 -6.30
CA GLU A 21 1.55 5.93 -7.21
C GLU A 21 2.12 4.75 -7.99
N SER A 22 1.88 4.74 -9.30
CA SER A 22 2.51 3.79 -10.19
C SER A 22 3.62 4.52 -10.95
N PRO A 23 4.91 4.20 -10.69
CA PRO A 23 5.98 4.64 -11.56
C PRO A 23 5.80 3.94 -12.90
N ARG A 24 5.23 4.65 -13.88
CA ARG A 24 5.03 4.11 -15.22
C ARG A 24 4.86 5.23 -16.24
N THR A 25 5.91 5.50 -17.00
CA THR A 25 6.16 5.07 -18.39
C THR A 25 7.39 5.87 -18.81
N ASP A 26 8.44 5.22 -19.33
CA ASP A 26 9.54 5.95 -19.96
C ASP A 26 9.02 6.43 -21.33
N ALA A 27 8.61 7.69 -21.40
CA ALA A 27 8.36 8.32 -22.69
C ALA A 27 9.73 8.74 -23.26
N HIS A 28 10.05 8.22 -24.43
CA HIS A 28 11.26 8.60 -25.17
C HIS A 28 10.86 9.62 -26.22
N THR A 29 11.45 10.82 -26.13
CA THR A 29 11.34 11.82 -27.18
C THR A 29 12.69 11.94 -27.90
N MET A 30 12.67 11.76 -29.22
CA MET A 30 13.83 12.00 -30.08
C MET A 30 13.65 13.37 -30.73
N THR A 31 14.60 14.27 -30.47
CA THR A 31 14.60 15.61 -31.07
C THR A 31 15.79 15.76 -31.99
N MET A 32 15.53 16.13 -33.23
CA MET A 32 16.57 16.42 -34.21
C MET A 32 16.89 17.91 -34.18
N ASN A 33 18.09 18.25 -33.72
CA ASN A 33 18.59 19.61 -33.64
C ASN A 33 19.48 19.89 -34.85
N CYS A 34 19.04 20.81 -35.70
CA CYS A 34 19.81 21.31 -36.84
C CYS A 34 20.08 22.81 -36.65
N PRO A 35 21.26 23.32 -37.03
CA PRO A 35 21.50 24.76 -37.10
C PRO A 35 20.58 25.42 -38.15
N ASP A 36 20.03 26.60 -37.82
CA ASP A 36 19.11 27.33 -38.71
C ASP A 36 19.81 27.90 -39.96
N ASN A 37 21.10 28.22 -39.85
CA ASN A 37 21.91 28.77 -40.94
C ASN A 37 22.50 27.65 -41.81
N ILE A 38 22.39 27.81 -43.14
CA ILE A 38 22.87 26.87 -44.15
C ILE A 38 24.36 26.54 -44.04
N PHE A 39 25.20 27.52 -43.69
CA PHE A 39 26.64 27.32 -43.50
C PHE A 39 26.90 26.45 -42.26
N SER A 40 26.26 26.76 -41.15
CA SER A 40 26.37 26.00 -39.91
C SER A 40 25.86 24.58 -40.06
N LYS A 41 24.80 24.38 -40.85
CA LYS A 41 24.26 23.04 -41.15
C LYS A 41 25.21 22.20 -42.00
N ALA A 42 25.94 22.81 -42.94
CA ALA A 42 26.93 22.12 -43.76
C ALA A 42 28.19 21.71 -42.98
N ILE A 43 28.60 22.53 -42.00
CA ILE A 43 29.80 22.28 -41.17
C ILE A 43 29.51 21.31 -40.02
N TYR A 44 28.43 21.54 -39.27
CA TYR A 44 28.16 20.81 -38.01
C TYR A 44 27.11 19.70 -38.16
N GLY A 45 26.41 19.63 -39.30
CA GLY A 45 25.37 18.64 -39.53
C GLY A 45 24.16 18.81 -38.59
N CYS A 46 23.31 17.79 -38.54
CA CYS A 46 22.23 17.70 -37.56
C CYS A 46 22.57 16.65 -36.51
N SER A 47 22.16 16.89 -35.27
CA SER A 47 22.32 15.96 -34.17
C SER A 47 20.96 15.47 -33.68
N THR A 48 20.88 14.19 -33.32
CA THR A 48 19.70 13.63 -32.64
C THR A 48 19.97 13.56 -31.15
N SER A 49 19.08 14.13 -30.33
CA SER A 49 19.13 13.99 -28.88
C SER A 49 17.94 13.14 -28.39
N GLU A 50 18.21 12.27 -27.43
CA GLU A 50 17.21 11.44 -26.75
C GLU A 50 16.91 12.07 -25.39
N GLN A 51 15.64 12.31 -25.08
CA GLN A 51 15.20 12.69 -23.75
C GLN A 51 14.27 11.61 -23.19
N ARG A 52 14.57 11.16 -21.97
CA ARG A 52 13.74 10.25 -21.20
C ARG A 52 12.89 11.05 -20.23
N HIS A 53 11.58 10.92 -20.37
CA HIS A 53 10.63 11.54 -19.46
C HIS A 53 10.03 10.44 -18.59
N SER A 54 10.25 10.54 -17.28
CA SER A 54 9.60 9.70 -16.29
C SER A 54 8.40 10.46 -15.71
N PHE A 55 7.22 9.86 -15.74
CA PHE A 55 6.06 10.37 -15.03
C PHE A 55 5.54 9.36 -14.00
N VAL A 56 4.95 9.90 -12.94
CA VAL A 56 4.30 9.13 -11.89
C VAL A 56 2.80 9.27 -12.11
N GLU A 57 2.13 8.15 -12.38
CA GLU A 57 0.69 8.11 -12.42
C GLU A 57 0.15 8.01 -10.98
N ARG A 58 -0.82 8.86 -10.65
CA ARG A 58 -1.46 8.88 -9.34
C ARG A 58 -2.92 8.52 -9.48
N VAL A 59 -3.34 7.45 -8.83
CA VAL A 59 -4.74 6.99 -8.81
C VAL A 59 -5.27 7.04 -7.38
N GLN A 60 -6.31 7.84 -7.14
CA GLN A 60 -6.97 7.85 -5.84
C GLN A 60 -8.06 6.78 -5.77
N THR A 61 -7.98 5.88 -4.80
CA THR A 61 -8.97 4.84 -4.53
C THR A 61 -9.59 5.03 -3.16
N ASN A 62 -10.92 5.08 -3.10
CA ASN A 62 -11.66 5.17 -1.85
C ASN A 62 -12.38 3.86 -1.60
N THR A 63 -12.27 3.32 -0.39
CA THR A 63 -12.92 2.08 -0.01
C THR A 63 -13.97 2.32 1.06
N TYR A 64 -15.14 1.76 0.81
CA TYR A 64 -16.31 1.89 1.66
C TYR A 64 -16.84 0.52 2.05
N TRP A 65 -17.57 0.49 3.16
CA TRP A 65 -18.47 -0.62 3.48
C TRP A 65 -19.86 -0.07 3.81
N CYS A 66 -20.87 -0.93 3.72
CA CYS A 66 -22.25 -0.58 3.96
C CYS A 66 -22.66 -0.98 5.38
N ARG A 67 -23.06 0.01 6.18
CA ARG A 67 -23.54 -0.19 7.54
C ARG A 67 -25.03 0.08 7.59
N ARG A 68 -25.82 -0.80 8.21
CA ARG A 68 -27.26 -0.57 8.39
C ARG A 68 -27.50 0.71 9.18
N LYS A 69 -28.43 1.53 8.73
CA LYS A 69 -28.89 2.75 9.41
C LYS A 69 -29.48 2.39 10.76
N GLU A 70 -29.28 3.27 11.74
CA GLU A 70 -29.89 3.13 13.06
C GLU A 70 -31.43 3.21 12.93
N GLY A 71 -32.15 2.29 13.58
CA GLY A 71 -33.62 2.22 13.51
C GLY A 71 -34.19 1.65 12.21
N ALA A 72 -33.37 1.24 11.24
CA ALA A 72 -33.86 0.61 10.03
C ALA A 72 -34.47 -0.78 10.29
N PRO A 73 -35.46 -1.22 9.48
CA PRO A 73 -36.08 -2.53 9.63
C PRO A 73 -35.07 -3.68 9.59
N THR A 74 -35.25 -4.68 10.45
CA THR A 74 -34.43 -5.91 10.47
C THR A 74 -34.91 -6.97 9.48
N THR A 75 -35.92 -6.65 8.67
CA THR A 75 -36.48 -7.55 7.65
C THR A 75 -35.50 -7.82 6.52
N ASP A 76 -34.59 -6.88 6.25
CA ASP A 76 -33.47 -7.08 5.33
C ASP A 76 -32.40 -7.93 6.01
N LYS A 77 -32.29 -9.19 5.60
CA LYS A 77 -31.38 -10.20 6.20
C LYS A 77 -29.89 -9.92 5.95
N GLY A 78 -29.55 -8.81 5.30
CA GLY A 78 -28.16 -8.44 4.99
C GLY A 78 -27.43 -9.53 4.22
N VAL A 79 -26.12 -9.64 4.47
CA VAL A 79 -25.25 -10.67 3.91
C VAL A 79 -24.51 -11.36 5.04
N LEU A 80 -24.15 -12.63 4.87
CA LEU A 80 -23.34 -13.35 5.84
C LEU A 80 -21.87 -13.02 5.66
N PHE A 81 -21.16 -12.91 6.77
CA PHE A 81 -19.70 -12.77 6.83
C PHE A 81 -19.07 -14.10 7.22
N GLY A 82 -18.09 -14.56 6.45
CA GLY A 82 -17.40 -15.85 6.64
C GLY A 82 -15.93 -15.70 7.04
N GLY A 83 -15.54 -14.54 7.52
CA GLY A 83 -14.16 -14.19 7.77
C GLY A 83 -13.46 -13.50 6.62
N LEU A 84 -12.14 -13.47 6.72
CA LEU A 84 -11.24 -12.85 5.76
C LEU A 84 -9.94 -13.64 5.69
N TYR A 85 -9.24 -13.53 4.58
CA TYR A 85 -7.88 -14.02 4.41
C TYR A 85 -7.05 -13.01 3.63
N PHE A 86 -5.74 -13.20 3.64
CA PHE A 86 -4.79 -12.39 2.90
C PHE A 86 -4.15 -13.26 1.82
N GLU A 87 -3.50 -12.66 0.83
CA GLU A 87 -2.75 -13.42 -0.19
C GLU A 87 -1.75 -14.41 0.45
N ASP A 88 -1.12 -13.99 1.55
CA ASP A 88 -0.12 -14.78 2.27
C ASP A 88 -0.60 -15.43 3.58
N GLU A 89 -1.81 -15.11 4.05
CA GLU A 89 -2.30 -15.56 5.36
C GLU A 89 -3.67 -16.23 5.25
N GLU A 90 -3.89 -17.24 6.07
CA GLU A 90 -5.12 -18.03 6.08
C GLU A 90 -6.27 -17.32 6.80
N ASN A 91 -7.49 -17.70 6.45
CA ASN A 91 -8.68 -17.34 7.20
C ASN A 91 -8.69 -18.09 8.52
N VAL A 92 -8.62 -17.36 9.63
CA VAL A 92 -8.60 -17.88 11.01
C VAL A 92 -9.82 -18.74 11.39
N PHE A 93 -10.91 -18.66 10.63
CA PHE A 93 -12.11 -19.47 10.88
C PHE A 93 -12.11 -20.80 10.12
N THR A 94 -11.32 -20.91 9.03
CA THR A 94 -11.27 -22.11 8.18
C THR A 94 -9.90 -22.78 8.14
N ASN A 95 -8.84 -22.10 8.58
CA ASN A 95 -7.44 -22.51 8.44
C ASN A 95 -7.08 -22.86 6.98
N THR A 96 -7.56 -22.02 6.06
CA THR A 96 -7.27 -22.12 4.63
C THR A 96 -7.10 -20.74 4.03
N LYS A 97 -6.31 -20.62 2.95
CA LYS A 97 -6.24 -19.39 2.12
C LYS A 97 -7.47 -19.27 1.22
N GLY A 98 -8.66 -19.21 1.82
CA GLY A 98 -9.91 -19.20 1.08
C GLY A 98 -11.13 -18.99 1.95
N CYS A 99 -12.29 -18.95 1.28
CA CYS A 99 -13.57 -18.80 1.95
C CYS A 99 -14.17 -20.13 2.41
N PRO A 100 -14.97 -20.12 3.48
CA PRO A 100 -15.74 -21.29 3.89
C PRO A 100 -16.74 -21.70 2.80
N GLU A 101 -17.22 -22.95 2.89
CA GLU A 101 -18.24 -23.48 1.98
C GLU A 101 -19.45 -22.53 1.91
N TYR A 102 -19.92 -22.25 0.69
CA TYR A 102 -21.01 -21.32 0.35
C TYR A 102 -20.69 -19.83 0.46
N PHE A 103 -19.43 -19.43 0.63
CA PHE A 103 -19.00 -18.03 0.61
C PHE A 103 -18.13 -17.74 -0.61
N ASN A 104 -18.27 -16.52 -1.15
CA ASN A 104 -17.44 -16.00 -2.23
C ASN A 104 -16.42 -15.01 -1.66
N ALA A 105 -15.21 -15.01 -2.24
CA ALA A 105 -14.16 -14.07 -1.88
C ALA A 105 -14.33 -12.75 -2.63
N PHE A 106 -14.38 -11.64 -1.90
CA PHE A 106 -14.40 -10.30 -2.44
C PHE A 106 -13.11 -9.60 -2.07
N ARG A 107 -12.36 -9.17 -3.08
CA ARG A 107 -11.14 -8.39 -2.87
C ARG A 107 -11.53 -7.06 -2.22
N PHE A 108 -11.01 -6.83 -1.02
CA PHE A 108 -11.36 -5.75 -0.14
C PHE A 108 -10.07 -5.16 0.39
N PHE A 109 -9.54 -4.12 -0.25
CA PHE A 109 -8.14 -3.64 -0.11
C PHE A 109 -7.11 -4.56 -0.77
N ASP A 110 -6.19 -3.96 -1.54
CA ASP A 110 -5.03 -4.57 -2.21
C ASP A 110 -4.90 -6.10 -2.13
N TYR A 111 -4.51 -6.66 -0.98
CA TYR A 111 -4.20 -8.09 -0.81
C TYR A 111 -5.15 -8.82 0.17
N ILE A 112 -6.24 -8.20 0.58
CA ILE A 112 -7.21 -8.74 1.54
C ILE A 112 -8.45 -9.23 0.80
N TYR A 113 -8.96 -10.39 1.22
CA TYR A 113 -10.17 -11.01 0.70
C TYR A 113 -11.19 -11.20 1.82
N VAL A 114 -12.38 -10.65 1.64
CA VAL A 114 -13.51 -10.78 2.57
C VAL A 114 -14.49 -11.81 2.04
N CYS A 115 -14.88 -12.76 2.88
CA CYS A 115 -15.78 -13.84 2.52
C CYS A 115 -17.23 -13.46 2.79
N ILE A 116 -18.04 -13.40 1.73
CA ILE A 116 -19.45 -12.98 1.80
C ILE A 116 -20.35 -14.04 1.18
N SER A 117 -21.49 -14.31 1.82
CA SER A 117 -22.54 -15.16 1.26
C SER A 117 -23.90 -14.46 1.27
N LEU A 118 -24.63 -14.61 0.17
CA LEU A 118 -26.06 -14.25 0.08
C LEU A 118 -26.98 -15.42 0.46
N ASN A 119 -26.42 -16.62 0.62
CA ASN A 119 -27.20 -17.83 0.91
C ASN A 119 -27.29 -18.07 2.41
N ASN A 120 -28.29 -17.45 3.03
CA ASN A 120 -28.52 -17.56 4.48
C ASN A 120 -28.78 -18.99 4.98
N ASN A 121 -29.24 -19.90 4.12
CA ASN A 121 -29.57 -21.26 4.53
C ASN A 121 -28.32 -22.14 4.61
N LEU A 122 -27.50 -22.13 3.55
CA LEU A 122 -26.32 -22.99 3.46
C LEU A 122 -25.09 -22.37 4.13
N GLY A 123 -24.99 -21.03 4.11
CA GLY A 123 -23.86 -20.30 4.68
C GLY A 123 -23.95 -20.10 6.20
N ALA A 124 -25.14 -20.16 6.80
CA ALA A 124 -25.32 -19.86 8.23
C ALA A 124 -24.43 -20.70 9.16
N LYS A 125 -24.18 -21.97 8.82
CA LYS A 125 -23.33 -22.87 9.61
C LYS A 125 -21.88 -22.39 9.75
N ASN A 126 -21.39 -21.64 8.77
CA ASN A 126 -20.02 -21.11 8.70
C ASN A 126 -20.00 -19.58 8.86
N ALA A 127 -21.14 -18.97 9.20
CA ALA A 127 -21.24 -17.54 9.37
C ALA A 127 -20.62 -17.11 10.70
N VAL A 128 -19.93 -15.98 10.65
CA VAL A 128 -19.32 -15.33 11.80
C VAL A 128 -20.10 -14.06 12.10
N ASP A 129 -20.49 -13.90 13.35
CA ASP A 129 -21.18 -12.69 13.82
C ASP A 129 -20.27 -11.48 13.65
N PHE A 130 -20.67 -10.58 12.76
CA PHE A 130 -19.89 -9.43 12.31
C PHE A 130 -20.45 -8.11 12.85
N GLY A 131 -19.59 -7.35 13.52
CA GLY A 131 -19.92 -6.08 14.17
C GLY A 131 -19.54 -4.84 13.36
N GLY A 132 -18.93 -4.99 12.19
CA GLY A 132 -18.54 -3.88 11.32
C GLY A 132 -17.04 -3.67 11.19
N PHE A 133 -16.69 -2.78 10.26
CA PHE A 133 -15.34 -2.25 10.11
C PHE A 133 -15.26 -0.82 10.64
N TYR A 134 -14.09 -0.43 11.13
CA TYR A 134 -13.79 0.97 11.37
C TYR A 134 -12.30 1.27 11.13
N SER A 135 -12.00 2.53 10.86
CA SER A 135 -10.63 3.03 10.69
C SER A 135 -10.45 4.38 11.38
N CYS A 136 -9.25 4.96 11.26
CA CYS A 136 -9.00 6.33 11.71
C CYS A 136 -9.89 7.38 11.02
N LEU A 137 -10.44 7.08 9.83
CA LEU A 137 -11.35 7.95 9.07
C LEU A 137 -12.82 7.78 9.48
N SER A 138 -13.15 6.70 10.17
CA SER A 138 -14.52 6.43 10.64
C SER A 138 -14.91 7.39 11.76
N LYS A 139 -16.18 7.81 11.77
CA LYS A 139 -16.76 8.65 12.83
C LYS A 139 -16.72 7.97 14.20
N THR A 140 -17.00 6.66 14.22
CA THR A 140 -16.94 5.82 15.42
C THR A 140 -15.81 4.80 15.22
N LYS A 141 -14.92 4.69 16.21
CA LYS A 141 -13.69 3.89 16.15
C LYS A 141 -13.67 2.78 17.19
N THR A 142 -14.85 2.26 17.52
CA THR A 142 -15.09 1.28 18.56
C THR A 142 -16.05 0.23 18.05
N CYS A 143 -15.88 -1.01 18.50
CA CYS A 143 -16.84 -2.06 18.21
C CYS A 143 -18.16 -1.84 18.94
N PRO A 144 -19.28 -2.37 18.41
CA PRO A 144 -20.53 -2.46 19.16
C PRO A 144 -20.37 -3.26 20.45
N SER A 145 -21.29 -3.08 21.39
CA SER A 145 -21.31 -3.85 22.63
C SER A 145 -21.38 -5.35 22.35
N GLY A 146 -20.56 -6.14 23.03
CA GLY A 146 -20.46 -7.59 22.83
C GLY A 146 -19.54 -8.03 21.68
N PHE A 147 -18.89 -7.11 20.98
CA PHE A 147 -17.92 -7.42 19.91
C PHE A 147 -16.51 -7.01 20.30
N THR A 148 -15.52 -7.76 19.83
CA THR A 148 -14.09 -7.46 20.03
C THR A 148 -13.47 -6.93 18.75
N ALA A 149 -12.57 -5.96 18.89
CA ALA A 149 -11.83 -5.39 17.77
C ALA A 149 -10.62 -6.23 17.43
N HIS A 150 -10.43 -6.50 16.14
CA HIS A 150 -9.26 -7.18 15.60
C HIS A 150 -8.63 -6.32 14.52
N LEU A 151 -7.31 -6.21 14.54
CA LEU A 151 -6.57 -5.46 13.54
C LEU A 151 -6.69 -6.18 12.18
N LEU A 152 -7.19 -5.46 11.18
CA LEU A 152 -7.21 -5.94 9.79
C LEU A 152 -5.89 -5.62 9.10
N THR A 153 -5.52 -4.34 9.07
CA THR A 153 -4.29 -3.85 8.46
C THR A 153 -3.97 -2.45 8.96
N ILE A 154 -2.75 -1.98 8.69
CA ILE A 154 -2.33 -0.60 8.92
C ILE A 154 -1.93 -0.03 7.57
N TYR A 155 -2.66 0.98 7.11
CA TYR A 155 -2.40 1.61 5.82
C TYR A 155 -2.07 3.09 6.01
N ASN A 156 -0.89 3.55 5.56
CA ASN A 156 -0.39 4.93 5.76
C ASN A 156 -0.54 5.43 7.22
N GLY A 157 -0.22 4.58 8.19
CA GLY A 157 -0.36 4.88 9.62
C GLY A 157 -1.80 4.90 10.15
N CYS A 158 -2.80 4.61 9.31
CA CYS A 158 -4.20 4.47 9.69
C CYS A 158 -4.53 2.98 9.92
N PRO A 159 -4.76 2.54 11.17
CA PRO A 159 -5.17 1.17 11.42
C PRO A 159 -6.65 0.98 11.05
N VAL A 160 -6.93 -0.12 10.36
CA VAL A 160 -8.28 -0.58 10.05
C VAL A 160 -8.56 -1.80 10.92
N HIS A 161 -9.72 -1.80 11.56
CA HIS A 161 -10.17 -2.88 12.42
C HIS A 161 -11.47 -3.47 11.91
N TYR A 162 -11.69 -4.73 12.26
CA TYR A 162 -12.96 -5.42 12.10
C TYR A 162 -13.44 -5.94 13.44
N CYS A 163 -14.74 -5.98 13.61
CA CYS A 163 -15.40 -6.39 14.84
C CYS A 163 -16.08 -7.75 14.63
N VAL A 164 -15.83 -8.69 15.52
CA VAL A 164 -16.54 -9.98 15.54
C VAL A 164 -16.92 -10.36 16.98
N HIS A 165 -17.92 -11.22 17.13
CA HIS A 165 -18.33 -11.67 18.44
C HIS A 165 -17.23 -12.57 19.05
N PRO A 166 -16.91 -12.47 20.36
CA PRO A 166 -15.82 -13.23 21.00
C PRO A 166 -15.91 -14.74 20.78
N THR A 167 -17.13 -15.28 20.72
CA THR A 167 -17.34 -16.73 20.51
C THR A 167 -16.94 -17.21 19.12
N ALA A 168 -16.72 -16.30 18.16
CA ALA A 168 -16.21 -16.65 16.84
C ALA A 168 -14.81 -17.28 16.92
N PHE A 169 -14.04 -16.95 17.96
CA PHE A 169 -12.72 -17.50 18.22
C PHE A 169 -12.72 -18.65 19.22
N ASN A 170 -13.87 -19.26 19.54
CA ASN A 170 -13.91 -20.43 20.46
C ASN A 170 -13.20 -21.69 19.90
N LYS A 171 -12.61 -21.58 18.70
CA LYS A 171 -11.70 -22.56 18.10
C LYS A 171 -10.25 -22.05 18.04
N ALA A 172 -9.88 -21.09 18.90
CA ALA A 172 -8.63 -20.32 18.84
C ALA A 172 -7.39 -21.20 18.94
N GLN A 173 -6.89 -21.54 17.76
CA GLN A 173 -5.48 -21.57 17.46
C GLN A 173 -4.88 -20.21 17.86
N GLU A 174 -3.83 -20.24 18.68
CA GLU A 174 -3.07 -19.05 19.03
C GLU A 174 -2.61 -18.36 17.74
N ASN A 175 -3.04 -17.11 17.52
CA ASN A 175 -2.52 -16.34 16.42
C ASN A 175 -1.01 -16.15 16.66
N PRO A 176 -0.15 -16.60 15.73
CA PRO A 176 1.28 -16.37 15.89
C PRO A 176 1.52 -14.87 16.00
N LEU A 177 2.32 -14.48 17.00
CA LEU A 177 2.74 -13.10 17.18
C LEU A 177 3.41 -12.61 15.90
N LYS A 178 2.74 -11.69 15.18
CA LYS A 178 3.38 -10.97 14.09
C LYS A 178 4.50 -10.13 14.69
N ARG A 179 5.71 -10.29 14.15
CA ARG A 179 6.85 -9.46 14.51
C ARG A 179 6.95 -8.29 13.52
N PRO A 180 7.41 -7.11 13.95
CA PRO A 180 7.71 -6.01 13.04
C PRO A 180 8.69 -6.45 11.94
N PRO A 181 8.65 -5.82 10.75
CA PRO A 181 7.78 -4.71 10.37
C PRO A 181 6.34 -5.14 10.05
N PHE A 182 5.36 -4.35 10.47
CA PHE A 182 3.91 -4.64 10.30
C PHE A 182 3.28 -4.06 9.04
N SER A 183 4.05 -3.25 8.31
CA SER A 183 3.69 -2.72 7.01
C SER A 183 4.61 -3.37 6.00
N ASP A 184 4.06 -3.85 4.88
CA ASP A 184 4.86 -3.92 3.68
C ASP A 184 5.38 -2.50 3.46
N PHE A 185 6.70 -2.35 3.48
CA PHE A 185 7.31 -1.22 2.81
C PHE A 185 6.85 -1.35 1.36
N HIS A 186 5.70 -0.79 1.00
CA HIS A 186 5.27 -0.71 -0.37
C HIS A 186 6.38 0.01 -1.10
N LYS A 187 7.20 -0.80 -1.77
CA LYS A 187 8.12 -0.42 -2.83
C LYS A 187 8.92 0.85 -2.51
N ALA A 188 9.62 0.86 -1.39
CA ALA A 188 10.79 1.72 -1.23
C ALA A 188 11.96 1.20 -2.10
N ILE A 189 11.71 0.92 -3.38
CA ILE A 189 12.76 0.61 -4.36
C ILE A 189 12.34 1.27 -5.68
N ASN A 190 13.16 2.26 -6.03
CA ASN A 190 13.23 3.05 -7.25
C ASN A 190 12.43 4.35 -7.29
N ASN A 191 12.68 5.22 -6.30
CA ASN A 191 12.91 6.64 -6.61
C ASN A 191 14.30 6.98 -6.05
N GLN A 192 15.35 6.64 -6.82
CA GLN A 192 16.46 7.58 -6.88
C GLN A 192 15.86 8.83 -7.49
N THR A 193 15.42 9.76 -6.65
CA THR A 193 15.42 11.17 -7.02
C THR A 193 16.86 11.44 -7.43
N SER A 194 17.10 11.53 -8.73
CA SER A 194 18.29 12.16 -9.28
C SER A 194 18.19 13.66 -8.98
N ASP A 195 18.33 14.00 -7.71
CA ASP A 195 18.73 15.29 -7.19
C ASP A 195 19.57 15.03 -5.94
N ASP A 196 20.63 14.25 -6.15
CA ASP A 196 21.85 14.39 -5.37
C ASP A 196 23.02 14.11 -6.32
N LYS A 197 23.73 15.17 -6.71
CA LYS A 197 25.04 15.04 -7.36
C LYS A 197 26.00 14.49 -6.31
N ILE A 198 25.97 13.18 -6.07
CA ILE A 198 27.08 12.48 -5.44
C ILE A 198 28.20 12.45 -6.50
N PRO A 199 29.35 13.13 -6.28
CA PRO A 199 30.48 12.99 -7.18
C PRO A 199 30.88 11.52 -7.22
N LYS A 200 30.94 10.94 -8.42
CA LYS A 200 31.53 9.60 -8.59
C LYS A 200 32.93 9.63 -7.94
N PRO A 201 33.31 8.63 -7.13
CA PRO A 201 34.71 8.49 -6.73
C PRO A 201 35.50 8.25 -8.02
N GLY A 202 36.17 9.31 -8.49
CA GLY A 202 37.20 9.17 -9.49
C GLY A 202 38.21 8.18 -8.97
N LYS A 203 38.69 7.28 -9.84
CA LYS A 203 39.84 6.43 -9.53
C LYS A 203 40.95 7.34 -9.03
N LEU A 204 41.21 7.28 -7.73
CA LEU A 204 42.30 8.00 -7.10
C LEU A 204 43.58 7.41 -7.70
N ASN A 205 44.22 8.16 -8.58
CA ASN A 205 45.51 7.75 -9.12
C ASN A 205 46.54 7.80 -7.98
N ASN A 206 47.56 6.95 -8.04
CA ASN A 206 48.59 6.83 -7.02
C ASN A 206 49.44 8.11 -6.87
N GLU A 207 49.24 9.11 -7.72
CA GLU A 207 49.86 10.43 -7.62
C GLU A 207 49.06 11.34 -6.68
N THR A 208 47.73 11.26 -6.65
CA THR A 208 46.89 12.08 -5.72
C THR A 208 47.03 11.61 -4.27
N LEU A 209 47.29 10.31 -4.04
CA LEU A 209 47.56 9.77 -2.70
C LEU A 209 48.86 10.32 -2.09
N LYS A 210 49.89 10.55 -2.91
CA LYS A 210 51.18 11.09 -2.45
C LYS A 210 51.09 12.58 -2.11
N THR A 211 50.22 13.34 -2.77
CA THR A 211 50.00 14.76 -2.46
C THR A 211 49.25 14.93 -1.14
N LEU A 212 48.28 14.05 -0.84
CA LEU A 212 47.52 14.07 0.42
C LEU A 212 48.36 13.59 1.62
N GLU A 213 49.28 12.64 1.43
CA GLU A 213 50.22 12.23 2.49
C GLU A 213 51.24 13.33 2.82
N HIS A 214 51.57 14.22 1.88
CA HIS A 214 52.49 15.33 2.15
C HIS A 214 51.81 16.46 2.94
N GLU A 215 50.54 16.76 2.67
CA GLU A 215 49.79 17.78 3.42
C GLU A 215 49.48 17.35 4.86
N PHE A 216 49.19 16.06 5.10
CA PHE A 216 48.90 15.53 6.45
C PHE A 216 50.13 15.49 7.39
N ASN A 217 51.35 15.42 6.83
CA ASN A 217 52.60 15.42 7.60
C ASN A 217 53.12 16.83 7.93
N VAL A 218 52.67 17.87 7.23
CA VAL A 218 53.06 19.26 7.54
C VAL A 218 52.18 19.85 8.65
N THR A 219 50.91 19.45 8.75
CA THR A 219 50.01 19.95 9.80
C THR A 219 50.27 19.33 11.18
N ASN A 220 50.85 18.14 11.26
CA ASN A 220 51.13 17.44 12.53
C ASN A 220 52.50 17.78 13.18
N LEU A 221 53.34 18.59 12.52
CA LEU A 221 54.59 19.09 13.13
C LEU A 221 54.46 20.48 13.77
N GLN A 222 53.35 21.20 13.54
CA GLN A 222 53.12 22.53 14.15
C GLN A 222 52.20 22.53 15.39
N GLN A 223 51.76 21.37 15.88
CA GLN A 223 50.98 21.28 17.12
C GLN A 223 51.69 20.60 18.30
N ASN A 224 52.97 20.22 18.16
CA ASN A 224 53.73 19.55 19.22
C ASN A 224 55.06 20.21 19.60
N ASN A 225 55.30 21.49 19.27
CA ASN A 225 56.44 22.23 19.79
C ASN A 225 56.07 23.70 20.05
N ALA A 226 56.08 24.07 21.35
CA ALA A 226 56.03 25.41 21.96
C ALA A 226 54.67 26.12 22.01
#